data_AF-A0A352GJA0-F1
#
_entry.id   AF-A0A352GJA0-F1
#
_cell.length_a   1.000
_cell.length_b   1.000
_cell.length_c   1.000
_cell.angle_alpha   90.00
_cell.angle_beta   90.00
_cell.angle_gamma   90.00
#
_symmetry.space_group_name_H-M   'P 1'
#
loop_
_entity.id
_entity.type
_entity.pdbx_description
1 polymer ?
#
loop_
_entity_poly.entity_id
_entity_poly.type
_entity_poly.pdbx_seq_one_letter_code
_entity_poly.pdbx_strand_id
1 'polypeptide(L)' 'MTRTLLRNIAIIAHVDHGKTTLVDGLLRQSGAFRANQAVAERALDSGDLERERG' A
#
# COMPACT_ATOMS: atom_id res chain seq x y z
N MET A 1 23.46 18.54 0.95
CA MET A 1 22.39 17.76 0.30
C MET A 1 21.15 17.81 1.19
N THR A 2 20.10 18.50 0.73
CA THR A 2 18.86 18.78 1.46
C THR A 2 18.01 17.51 1.62
N ARG A 3 18.16 16.83 2.76
CA ARG A 3 17.36 15.65 3.16
C ARG A 3 15.94 16.03 3.63
N THR A 4 15.33 17.06 3.04
CA THR A 4 14.18 17.75 3.63
C THR A 4 12.81 17.20 3.15
N LEU A 5 12.78 16.34 2.14
CA LEU A 5 11.52 15.86 1.53
C LEU A 5 11.19 14.39 1.77
N LEU A 6 12.00 13.63 2.51
CA LEU A 6 11.73 12.23 2.82
C LEU A 6 10.94 12.09 4.12
N ARG A 7 9.87 11.28 4.09
CA ARG A 7 9.04 10.94 5.26
C ARG A 7 8.91 9.44 5.36
N ASN A 8 9.47 8.86 6.43
CA ASN A 8 9.28 7.45 6.76
C ASN A 8 8.03 7.32 7.63
N ILE A 9 7.06 6.52 7.21
CA ILE A 9 5.80 6.30 7.92
C ILE A 9 5.51 4.79 8.02
N ALA A 10 4.79 4.39 9.06
CA ALA A 10 4.28 3.03 9.24
C ALA A 10 2.77 3.08 9.50
N ILE A 11 2.02 2.17 8.89
CA ILE A 11 0.57 2.05 9.06
C ILE A 11 0.31 0.78 9.88
N ILE A 12 -0.34 0.94 11.03
CA ILE A 12 -0.70 -0.15 11.93
C ILE A 12 -2.21 -0.10 12.14
N ALA A 13 -2.88 -1.23 11.94
CA ALA A 13 -4.33 -1.36 12.16
C ALA A 13 -4.65 -2.77 12.63
N HIS A 14 -5.82 -2.93 13.27
CA HIS A 14 -6.37 -4.24 13.60
C HIS A 14 -6.77 -5.01 12.32
N VAL A 15 -7.07 -6.30 12.46
CA VAL A 15 -7.61 -7.13 11.37
C VAL A 15 -8.92 -6.50 10.85
N ASP A 16 -9.16 -6.59 9.54
CA ASP A 16 -10.33 -6.05 8.81
C ASP A 16 -10.53 -4.52 8.85
N HIS A 17 -9.53 -3.75 9.31
CA HIS A 17 -9.61 -2.28 9.35
C HIS A 17 -9.14 -1.58 8.06
N GLY A 18 -9.12 -2.29 6.93
CA GLY A 18 -8.82 -1.69 5.61
C GLY A 18 -7.39 -1.16 5.46
N LYS A 19 -6.42 -1.70 6.20
CA LYS A 19 -4.99 -1.32 6.11
C LYS A 19 -4.48 -1.39 4.67
N THR A 20 -4.77 -2.49 3.98
CA THR A 20 -4.33 -2.72 2.60
C THR A 20 -5.03 -1.76 1.64
N THR A 21 -6.35 -1.56 1.77
CA THR A 21 -7.12 -0.58 1.00
C THR A 21 -6.55 0.85 1.10
N LEU A 22 -6.14 1.27 2.31
CA LEU A 22 -5.55 2.59 2.52
C LEU A 22 -4.18 2.72 1.83
N VAL A 23 -3.35 1.68 1.89
CA VAL A 23 -2.05 1.68 1.22
C VAL A 23 -2.20 1.71 -0.30
N ASP A 24 -3.13 0.94 -0.86
CA ASP A 24 -3.39 0.94 -2.30
C ASP A 24 -3.89 2.31 -2.78
N GLY A 25 -4.74 2.98 -2.00
CA GLY A 25 -5.16 4.36 -2.27
C GLY A 25 -4.01 5.35 -2.32
N LEU A 26 -3.08 5.27 -1.36
CA LEU A 26 -1.89 6.12 -1.30
C LEU A 26 -0.93 5.85 -2.49
N LEU A 27 -0.74 4.59 -2.87
CA LEU A 27 0.12 4.22 -4.00
C LEU A 27 -0.50 4.66 -5.34
N ARG A 28 -1.82 4.57 -5.51
CA ARG A 28 -2.54 5.09 -6.68
C ARG A 28 -2.44 6.61 -6.77
N GLN A 29 -2.68 7.32 -5.67
CA GLN A 29 -2.63 8.80 -5.63
C GLN A 29 -1.22 9.34 -5.88
N SER A 30 -0.19 8.66 -5.38
CA SER A 30 1.21 9.09 -5.54
C SER A 30 1.79 8.86 -6.95
N GLY A 31 1.03 8.24 -7.85
CA GLY A 31 1.51 7.90 -9.19
C GLY A 31 2.63 6.85 -9.18
N ALA A 32 2.72 6.04 -8.11
CA ALA A 32 3.74 5.02 -7.94
C ALA A 32 3.65 3.90 -9.00
N PHE A 33 2.50 3.77 -9.67
CA PHE A 33 2.26 2.76 -10.70
C PHE A 33 2.09 3.41 -12.08
N ARG A 34 2.71 2.80 -13.11
CA ARG A 34 2.49 3.19 -14.50
C ARG A 34 1.10 2.74 -14.95
N ALA A 35 0.50 3.45 -15.92
CA ALA A 35 -0.85 3.16 -16.44
C ALA A 35 -1.08 1.71 -16.92
N ASN A 36 -0.01 0.97 -17.24
CA ASN A 36 -0.07 -0.43 -17.71
C ASN A 36 0.51 -1.44 -16.70
N GLN A 37 0.78 -1.03 -15.46
CA GLN A 37 1.26 -1.96 -14.45
C GLN A 37 0.06 -2.70 -13.87
N ALA A 38 0.03 -4.02 -14.00
CA ALA A 38 -0.94 -4.87 -13.33
C ALA A 38 -0.66 -4.80 -11.82
N VAL A 39 -1.30 -3.85 -11.15
CA VAL A 39 -1.29 -3.75 -9.70
C VAL A 39 -2.34 -4.76 -9.22
N ALA A 40 -1.90 -5.87 -8.65
CA ALA A 40 -2.80 -6.74 -7.91
C ALA A 40 -3.56 -5.88 -6.89
N GLU A 41 -4.84 -6.16 -6.69
CA GLU A 41 -5.75 -5.34 -5.86
C GLU A 41 -5.29 -5.17 -4.40
N ARG A 42 -4.21 -5.87 -4.01
CA ARG A 42 -3.48 -5.82 -2.74
C ARG A 42 -1.99 -6.04 -2.97
N ALA A 43 -1.32 -5.03 -3.51
CA ALA A 43 0.03 -5.19 -4.09
C ALA A 43 1.11 -5.57 -3.06
N LEU A 44 0.86 -5.33 -1.77
CA LEU A 44 1.78 -5.62 -0.67
C LEU A 44 1.39 -6.86 0.15
N ASP A 45 0.23 -7.46 -0.11
CA ASP A 45 -0.17 -8.68 0.60
C ASP A 45 0.68 -9.83 0.06
N SER A 46 1.49 -10.38 0.96
CA SER A 46 2.56 -11.33 0.60
C SER A 46 2.21 -12.77 0.97
N GLY A 47 1.31 -12.97 1.94
CA GLY A 47 0.84 -14.29 2.38
C GLY A 47 -0.63 -14.59 2.00
N ASP A 48 -0.96 -15.89 1.89
CA ASP A 48 -2.31 -16.34 1.53
C ASP A 48 -3.37 -15.91 2.57
N LEU A 49 -3.01 -15.91 3.87
CA LEU A 49 -3.88 -15.42 4.95
C LEU A 49 -4.26 -13.93 4.79
N GLU A 50 -3.38 -13.11 4.24
CA GLU A 50 -3.63 -11.69 4.00
C GLU A 50 -4.54 -11.49 2.78
N ARG A 51 -4.39 -12.35 1.75
CA ARG A 51 -5.25 -12.37 0.57
C ARG A 51 -6.66 -12.91 0.84
N GLU A 52 -6.78 -13.90 1.71
CA GLU A 52 -8.07 -14.53 2.05
C GLU A 52 -8.91 -13.70 3.04
N ARG A 53 -8.26 -12.94 3.93
CA ARG A 53 -8.94 -12.19 5.00
C ARG A 53 -8.95 -10.68 4.82
N GLY A 54 -8.02 -10.12 4.06
CA GLY A 54 -7.97 -8.67 3.83
C GLY A 54 -9.17 -8.15 3.06
#